data_AF-A0A257PZ90-F1
#
_entry.id   AF-A0A257PZ90-F1
#
_cell.length_a   1.000
_cell.length_b   1.000
_cell.length_c   1.000
_cell.angle_alpha   90.00
_cell.angle_beta   90.00
_cell.angle_gamma   90.00
#
_symmetry.space_group_name_H-M   'P 1'
#
loop_
_entity.id
_entity.type
_entity.pdbx_description
1 polymer ?
#
loop_
_entity_poly.entity_id
_entity_poly.type
_entity_poly.pdbx_seq_one_letter_code
_entity_poly.pdbx_strand_id
1 'polypeptide(L)' 'MIDLTPLHRALATLDTALAARGQAPADALIRDACIQRFEYSYELTHKFLRRYLETSEPAGVHQLSFPNLIRLGYE' A
#
# COMPACT_ATOMS: atom_id res chain seq x y z
N MET A 1 13.79 13.15 4.79
CA MET A 1 13.60 11.69 4.75
C MET A 1 12.10 11.41 4.87
N ILE A 2 11.55 10.51 4.05
CA ILE A 2 10.13 10.17 4.06
C ILE A 2 9.87 9.23 5.25
N ASP A 3 8.94 9.57 6.14
CA ASP A 3 8.53 8.70 7.25
C ASP A 3 7.53 7.64 6.77
N LEU A 4 7.95 6.38 6.79
CA LEU A 4 7.16 5.21 6.37
C LEU A 4 6.39 4.55 7.52
N THR A 5 6.45 5.10 8.74
CA THR A 5 5.74 4.55 9.90
C THR A 5 4.25 4.27 9.65
N PRO A 6 3.49 5.15 8.96
CA PRO A 6 2.08 4.86 8.63
C PRO A 6 1.91 3.62 7.74
N LEU A 7 2.80 3.44 6.76
CA LEU A 7 2.77 2.27 5.86
C LEU A 7 3.12 0.98 6.61
N HIS A 8 4.16 1.00 7.46
CA HIS A 8 4.50 -0.16 8.28
C HIS A 8 3.35 -0.59 9.20
N ARG A 9 2.66 0.37 9.82
CA ARG A 9 1.48 0.08 10.65
C ARG A 9 0.35 -0.53 9.83
N ALA A 10 0.09 0.02 8.65
CA ALA A 10 -0.93 -0.48 7.73
C ALA A 10 -0.67 -1.93 7.29
N LEU A 11 0.57 -2.24 6.93
CA LEU A 11 1.00 -3.60 6.56
C LEU A 11 0.89 -4.57 7.74
N ALA A 12 1.33 -4.17 8.95
CA ALA A 12 1.21 -5.01 10.14
C ALA A 12 -0.25 -5.38 10.47
N THR A 13 -1.17 -4.43 10.27
CA THR A 13 -2.60 -4.70 10.45
C THR A 13 -3.19 -5.58 9.35
N LEU A 14 -2.70 -5.47 8.11
CA LEU A 14 -3.07 -6.38 7.02
C LEU A 14 -2.58 -7.81 7.32
N ASP A 15 -1.34 -7.98 7.75
CA ASP A 15 -0.78 -9.29 8.15
C ASP A 15 -1.62 -9.95 9.25
N THR A 16 -2.03 -9.15 10.24
CA THR A 16 -2.92 -9.63 11.32
C THR A 16 -4.25 -10.14 10.77
N ALA A 17 -4.85 -9.44 9.81
CA ALA A 17 -6.12 -9.86 9.21
C ALA A 17 -5.98 -11.10 8.33
N LEU A 18 -4.88 -11.22 7.58
CA LEU A 18 -4.58 -12.40 6.77
C LEU A 18 -4.33 -13.64 7.64
N ALA A 19 -3.64 -13.48 8.78
CA ALA A 19 -3.46 -14.54 9.76
C ALA A 19 -4.81 -15.01 10.34
N ALA A 20 -5.69 -14.07 10.71
CA ALA A 20 -7.04 -14.39 11.17
C ALA A 20 -7.89 -15.10 10.08
N ARG A 21 -7.75 -14.68 8.82
CA ARG A 21 -8.42 -15.30 7.68
C ARG A 21 -8.00 -16.74 7.45
N GLY A 22 -6.72 -17.06 7.67
CA GLY A 22 -6.21 -18.42 7.60
C GLY A 22 -6.86 -19.37 8.62
N GLN A 23 -7.29 -18.85 9.77
CA GLN A 23 -7.97 -19.64 10.81
C GLN A 23 -9.49 -19.73 10.59
N ALA A 24 -10.09 -18.72 9.96
CA ALA A 24 -11.53 -18.64 9.72
C ALA A 24 -11.88 -18.29 8.26
N PRO A 25 -11.64 -19.22 7.30
CA PRO A 25 -11.82 -18.99 5.87
C PRO A 25 -13.29 -18.92 5.40
N ALA A 26 -14.27 -19.20 6.26
CA ALA A 26 -15.68 -19.00 5.94
C ALA A 26 -16.24 -17.66 6.42
N ASP A 27 -15.51 -16.94 7.28
CA ASP A 27 -15.99 -15.71 7.91
C ASP A 27 -15.92 -14.52 6.92
N ALA A 28 -17.10 -14.02 6.55
CA ALA A 28 -17.24 -12.89 5.63
C ALA A 28 -16.75 -11.57 6.23
N LEU A 29 -16.89 -11.36 7.54
CA LEU A 29 -16.40 -10.15 8.20
C LEU A 29 -14.87 -10.12 8.16
N ILE A 30 -14.22 -11.26 8.37
CA ILE A 30 -12.75 -11.34 8.28
C ILE A 30 -12.28 -11.12 6.83
N ARG A 31 -13.01 -11.66 5.84
CA ARG A 31 -12.74 -11.38 4.42
C ARG A 31 -12.81 -9.88 4.13
N ASP A 32 -13.90 -9.23 4.52
CA ASP A 32 -14.12 -7.79 4.26
C ASP A 32 -13.06 -6.95 4.98
N ALA A 33 -12.68 -7.36 6.19
CA ALA A 33 -11.61 -6.74 6.93
C ALA A 33 -10.22 -6.99 6.29
N CYS A 34 -9.98 -8.05 5.53
CA CYS A 34 -8.76 -8.19 4.73
C CYS A 34 -8.77 -7.23 3.54
N ILE A 35 -9.91 -7.14 2.83
CA ILE A 35 -10.08 -6.26 1.66
C ILE A 35 -9.83 -4.80 2.06
N GLN A 36 -10.50 -4.32 3.10
CA GLN A 36 -10.35 -2.93 3.56
C GLN A 36 -8.89 -2.61 3.93
N ARG A 37 -8.20 -3.56 4.56
CA ARG A 37 -6.80 -3.38 4.98
C ARG A 37 -5.83 -3.42 3.81
N PHE A 38 -6.13 -4.21 2.80
CA PHE A 38 -5.38 -4.19 1.55
C PHE A 38 -5.56 -2.83 0.84
N GLU A 39 -6.79 -2.33 0.72
CA GLU A 39 -7.09 -1.08 0.02
C GLU A 39 -6.33 0.12 0.59
N TYR A 40 -6.38 0.34 1.91
CA TYR A 40 -5.65 1.48 2.48
C TYR A 40 -4.12 1.27 2.44
N SER A 41 -3.63 0.03 2.52
CA SER A 41 -2.19 -0.24 2.46
C SER A 41 -1.64 0.01 1.06
N TYR A 42 -2.42 -0.38 0.05
CA TYR A 42 -2.16 -0.11 -1.36
C TYR A 42 -2.14 1.40 -1.64
N GLU A 43 -3.13 2.14 -1.13
CA GLU A 43 -3.19 3.60 -1.29
C GLU A 43 -2.02 4.31 -0.61
N LEU A 44 -1.63 3.89 0.60
CA LEU A 44 -0.45 4.42 1.28
C LEU A 44 0.83 4.14 0.50
N THR A 45 0.99 2.92 -0.04
CA THR A 45 2.13 2.55 -0.88
C THR A 45 2.23 3.48 -2.10
N HIS A 46 1.10 3.74 -2.77
CA HIS A 46 1.04 4.68 -3.88
C HIS A 46 1.47 6.10 -3.49
N LYS A 47 0.94 6.63 -2.38
CA LYS A 47 1.30 7.95 -1.86
C LYS A 47 2.80 8.07 -1.56
N PHE A 48 3.38 7.06 -0.91
CA PHE A 48 4.80 7.07 -0.57
C PHE A 48 5.71 6.90 -1.78
N LEU A 49 5.37 6.01 -2.71
CA LEU A 49 6.13 5.82 -3.95
C LEU A 49 6.16 7.09 -4.78
N ARG A 50 5.02 7.76 -4.93
CA ARG A 50 4.92 9.06 -5.60
C ARG A 50 5.83 10.10 -4.94
N ARG A 51 5.73 10.26 -3.62
CA ARG A 51 6.53 11.23 -2.87
C ARG A 51 8.03 10.96 -2.96
N TYR A 52 8.43 9.69 -3.00
CA TYR A 52 9.82 9.29 -3.20
C TYR A 52 10.32 9.67 -4.59
N LEU A 53 9.56 9.34 -5.63
CA LEU A 53 9.90 9.66 -7.01
C LEU A 53 9.94 11.16 -7.27
N GLU A 54 9.04 11.95 -6.69
CA GLU A 54 9.06 13.42 -6.75
C GLU A 54 10.32 14.05 -6.12
N THR A 55 10.97 13.34 -5.18
CA THR A 55 12.25 13.78 -4.59
C THR A 55 13.43 13.51 -5.53
N SER A 56 13.28 12.56 -6.45
CA SER A 56 14.36 12.04 -7.32
C SER A 56 14.28 12.61 -8.73
N GLU A 57 13.05 12.76 -9.27
CA GLU A 57 12.74 13.31 -10.58
C GLU A 57 11.51 14.24 -10.50
N PRO A 58 11.68 15.57 -10.58
CA PRO A 58 10.57 16.51 -10.35
C PRO A 58 9.54 16.60 -11.49
N ALA A 59 9.90 16.21 -12.70
CA ALA A 59 9.09 16.47 -13.89
C ALA A 59 8.12 15.33 -14.19
N GLY A 60 6.82 15.63 -14.20
CA GLY A 60 5.79 14.72 -14.74
C GLY A 60 5.32 13.59 -13.81
N VAL A 61 5.99 13.31 -12.69
CA VAL A 61 5.60 12.24 -11.74
C VAL A 61 4.16 12.37 -11.26
N HIS A 62 3.68 13.59 -11.01
CA HIS A 62 2.30 13.90 -10.62
C HIS A 62 1.24 13.45 -11.65
N GLN A 63 1.61 13.28 -12.93
CA GLN A 63 0.70 12.87 -14.01
C GLN A 63 0.68 11.36 -14.23
N LEU A 64 1.59 10.62 -13.59
CA LEU A 64 1.69 9.17 -13.75
C LEU A 64 0.58 8.45 -12.98
N SER A 65 -0.01 7.45 -13.64
CA SER A 65 -0.86 6.44 -13.01
C SER A 65 -0.03 5.61 -12.03
N PHE A 66 -0.69 4.96 -11.06
CA PHE A 66 0.05 4.13 -10.10
C PHE A 66 0.83 2.97 -10.73
N PRO A 67 0.32 2.23 -11.74
CA PRO A 67 1.12 1.24 -12.46
C PRO A 67 2.38 1.83 -13.10
N ASN A 68 2.30 3.05 -13.62
CA ASN A 68 3.45 3.74 -14.21
C ASN A 68 4.45 4.18 -13.13
N LEU A 69 3.98 4.59 -11.95
CA LEU A 69 4.86 4.86 -10.81
C LEU A 69 5.60 3.60 -10.35
N ILE A 70 4.92 2.44 -10.32
CA ILE A 70 5.56 1.17 -9.97
C ILE A 70 6.66 0.83 -10.98
N ARG A 71 6.41 0.99 -12.28
CA ARG A 71 7.43 0.79 -13.31
C ARG A 71 8.63 1.72 -13.12
N LEU A 72 8.37 3.02 -12.94
CA LEU A 72 9.43 4.02 -12.77
C LEU A 72 10.27 3.76 -11.50
N GLY A 73 9.64 3.30 -10.40
CA GLY A 73 10.36 2.98 -9.17
C GLY A 73 11.12 1.64 -9.18
N TYR A 74 10.96 0.82 -10.22
CA TYR A 74 11.68 -0.44 -10.41
C TYR A 74 12.91 -0.30 -11.32
N GLU A 75 12.94 0.74 -12.16
CA GLU A 75 14.09 1.12 -13.00
C GLU A 75 15.22 1.75 -12.17
#